data_AF-R6IJR5-F1
#
_entry.id   AF-R6IJR5-F1
#
_cell.length_a   1.000
_cell.length_b   1.000
_cell.length_c   1.000
_cell.angle_alpha   90.00
_cell.angle_beta   90.00
_cell.angle_gamma   90.00
#
_symmetry.space_group_name_H-M   'P 1'
#
loop_
_entity.id
_entity.type
_entity.pdbx_description
1 polymer ?
#
loop_
_entity_poly.entity_id
_entity_poly.type
_entity_poly.pdbx_seq_one_letter_code
_entity_poly.pdbx_strand_id
1 'polypeptide(L)'
;MERENFSSRLGFILISAGCAIGLGNVWRFPFITGMYGGASFVLIYLFFLLILGLPIMVAEFSVGRASCRSAALSFDVLEPKGTKWHLYKYGAIAGNYILMMFYTTVAGWMLYYFYKMAIGDFAGLDAKGVGALFGGLLGDPLTMTFNMVLTVLVCFGVCLLGLQAGVEKITKTMMLCLLILMLALAANSMFLPGAEAGLKYYLYPDFNKVFEKGVSEVIFAAMGQAFFTLSLGIGALAIFGSYIAKERSLTGEAVFITILDTAVALISGLIIFPACFSFGVNPDSGPNLLFVTLPNVFNAMPWGQFWGALFFLFMIFASYSTVIAVFENITACIRDLTGWSRSKTIYINIVLITMLSMPCILGFNVWSHIQPLGPGSCILDLEDFFISNNLLPLGSLVYLLFCTQRYGWGWNNFIKEADTGNGLKFPKWMRFYVTYILPLIVLGIFINGYFALFK
;
A
#
# COMPACT_ATOMS: atom_id res chain seq x y z
N MET A 1 28.71 4.80 -7.38
CA MET A 1 28.41 5.37 -6.05
C MET A 1 28.26 4.24 -5.06
N GLU A 2 28.86 4.36 -3.89
CA GLU A 2 28.64 3.42 -2.78
C GLU A 2 27.17 3.53 -2.33
N ARG A 3 26.53 2.38 -2.08
CA ARG A 3 25.10 2.32 -1.73
C ARG A 3 24.96 2.63 -0.24
N GLU A 4 24.01 3.50 0.11
CA GLU A 4 23.68 3.76 1.52
C GLU A 4 23.10 2.48 2.15
N ASN A 5 23.38 2.24 3.43
CA ASN A 5 22.82 1.12 4.19
C ASN A 5 21.96 1.66 5.35
N PHE A 6 21.03 0.85 5.83
CA PHE A 6 20.28 1.18 7.05
C PHE A 6 21.19 1.23 8.27
N SER A 7 20.91 2.17 9.18
CA SER A 7 21.64 2.31 10.44
C SER A 7 21.28 1.21 11.45
N SER A 8 20.11 0.60 11.30
CA SER A 8 19.61 -0.41 12.23
C SER A 8 18.66 -1.42 11.57
N ARG A 9 18.64 -2.65 12.10
CA ARG A 9 17.67 -3.69 11.70
C ARG A 9 16.22 -3.22 11.91
N LEU A 10 15.96 -2.56 13.04
CA LEU A 10 14.63 -2.03 13.34
C LEU A 10 14.22 -0.96 12.32
N GLY A 11 15.16 -0.10 11.89
CA GLY A 11 14.94 0.84 10.81
C GLY A 11 14.51 0.14 9.52
N PHE A 12 15.28 -0.85 9.07
CA PHE A 12 14.93 -1.65 7.89
C PHE A 12 13.52 -2.25 7.99
N ILE A 13 13.19 -2.92 9.10
CA ILE A 13 11.88 -3.56 9.28
C ILE A 13 10.77 -2.52 9.23
N LEU A 14 10.88 -1.42 9.99
CA LEU A 14 9.79 -0.43 10.09
C LEU A 14 9.60 0.37 8.81
N ILE A 15 10.65 0.63 8.03
CA ILE A 15 10.53 1.35 6.76
C ILE A 15 9.95 0.44 5.69
N SER A 16 10.43 -0.81 5.62
CA SER A 16 9.87 -1.80 4.69
C SER A 16 8.41 -2.09 5.03
N ALA A 17 8.09 -2.15 6.33
CA ALA A 17 6.71 -2.25 6.81
C ALA A 17 5.92 -0.98 6.50
N GLY A 18 6.46 0.23 6.63
CA GLY A 18 5.78 1.48 6.21
C GLY A 18 5.54 1.60 4.71
N CYS A 19 6.30 0.86 3.88
CA CYS A 19 6.01 0.73 2.45
C CYS A 19 4.79 -0.17 2.18
N ALA A 20 4.59 -1.21 2.99
CA ALA A 20 3.44 -2.12 2.88
C ALA A 20 2.21 -1.54 3.59
N ILE A 21 2.40 -1.03 4.81
CA ILE A 21 1.38 -0.42 5.66
C ILE A 21 1.03 0.95 5.11
N GLY A 22 -0.16 1.04 4.52
CA GLY A 22 -0.66 2.31 3.98
C GLY A 22 -2.18 2.35 3.96
N LEU A 23 -2.72 3.09 2.98
CA LEU A 23 -4.16 3.17 2.76
C LEU A 23 -4.79 1.79 2.49
N GLY A 24 -4.01 0.83 1.99
CA GLY A 24 -4.44 -0.56 1.79
C GLY A 24 -4.89 -1.25 3.08
N ASN A 25 -4.21 -1.01 4.20
CA ASN A 25 -4.50 -1.67 5.48
C ASN A 25 -5.58 -0.94 6.26
N VAL A 26 -5.59 0.38 6.16
CA VAL A 26 -6.42 1.22 7.05
C VAL A 26 -7.77 1.55 6.42
N TRP A 27 -7.80 1.71 5.10
CA TRP A 27 -9.02 2.02 4.35
C TRP A 27 -9.49 0.83 3.53
N ARG A 28 -8.62 0.27 2.68
CA ARG A 28 -9.03 -0.78 1.74
C ARG A 28 -9.47 -2.07 2.44
N PHE A 29 -8.65 -2.53 3.37
CA PHE A 29 -8.88 -3.78 4.09
C PHE A 29 -10.21 -3.79 4.86
N PRO A 30 -10.57 -2.77 5.67
CA PRO A 30 -11.83 -2.78 6.41
C PRO A 30 -13.07 -2.76 5.50
N PHE A 31 -13.06 -1.99 4.40
CA PHE A 31 -14.23 -1.99 3.51
C PHE A 31 -14.38 -3.33 2.78
N ILE A 32 -13.30 -3.92 2.27
CA ILE A 32 -13.34 -5.23 1.59
C ILE A 32 -13.82 -6.30 2.60
N THR A 33 -13.29 -6.25 3.83
CA THR A 33 -13.73 -7.15 4.90
C THR A 33 -15.22 -6.97 5.22
N GLY A 34 -15.71 -5.73 5.18
CA GLY A 34 -17.12 -5.41 5.33
C GLY A 34 -17.97 -6.04 4.24
N MET A 35 -17.55 -5.92 2.97
CA MET A 35 -18.28 -6.44 1.81
C MET A 35 -18.36 -7.97 1.75
N TYR A 36 -17.30 -8.68 2.17
CA TYR A 36 -17.13 -10.12 1.93
C TYR A 36 -17.29 -11.00 3.18
N GLY A 37 -17.97 -10.50 4.21
CA GLY A 37 -18.44 -11.35 5.32
C GLY A 37 -17.53 -11.37 6.56
N GLY A 38 -16.77 -10.31 6.80
CA GLY A 38 -16.11 -10.08 8.09
C GLY A 38 -15.01 -11.08 8.39
N ALA A 39 -15.05 -11.69 9.57
CA ALA A 39 -14.03 -12.62 10.07
C ALA A 39 -13.67 -13.76 9.10
N SER A 40 -14.65 -14.32 8.37
CA SER A 40 -14.40 -15.40 7.40
C SER A 40 -13.51 -14.94 6.25
N PHE A 41 -13.75 -13.72 5.73
CA PHE A 41 -12.91 -13.10 4.72
C PHE A 41 -11.48 -12.91 5.25
N VAL A 42 -11.33 -12.42 6.48
CA VAL A 42 -10.02 -12.20 7.11
C VAL A 42 -9.20 -13.50 7.10
N LEU A 43 -9.78 -14.64 7.48
CA LEU A 43 -9.06 -15.93 7.45
C LEU A 43 -8.59 -16.32 6.05
N ILE A 44 -9.44 -16.14 5.03
CA ILE A 44 -9.12 -16.43 3.63
C ILE A 44 -8.01 -15.49 3.14
N TYR A 45 -8.10 -14.20 3.47
CA TYR A 45 -7.07 -13.20 3.18
C TYR A 45 -5.73 -13.54 3.81
N LEU A 46 -5.69 -13.91 5.10
CA LEU A 46 -4.46 -14.28 5.81
C LEU A 46 -3.78 -15.48 5.15
N PHE A 47 -4.57 -16.47 4.72
CA PHE A 47 -4.05 -17.59 3.96
C PHE A 47 -3.35 -17.13 2.67
N PHE A 48 -4.02 -16.31 1.85
CA PHE A 48 -3.44 -15.82 0.59
C PHE A 48 -2.26 -14.87 0.79
N LEU A 49 -2.23 -14.10 1.87
CA LEU A 49 -1.08 -13.28 2.22
C LEU A 49 0.19 -14.13 2.44
N LEU A 50 0.04 -15.29 3.11
CA LEU A 50 1.15 -16.21 3.36
C LEU A 50 1.55 -17.02 2.13
N ILE A 51 0.59 -17.50 1.34
CA ILE A 51 0.89 -18.39 0.20
C ILE A 51 1.18 -17.64 -1.11
N LEU A 52 0.73 -16.39 -1.26
CA LEU A 52 0.97 -15.57 -2.46
C LEU A 52 1.96 -14.44 -2.15
N GLY A 53 1.61 -13.60 -1.17
CA GLY A 53 2.33 -12.36 -0.88
C GLY A 53 3.76 -12.60 -0.40
N LEU A 54 3.92 -13.44 0.62
CA LEU A 54 5.22 -13.69 1.24
C LEU A 54 6.29 -14.24 0.25
N PRO A 55 6.01 -15.26 -0.60
CA PRO A 55 6.98 -15.72 -1.59
C PRO A 55 7.44 -14.64 -2.57
N ILE A 56 6.51 -13.79 -3.03
CA ILE A 56 6.80 -12.72 -3.99
C ILE A 56 7.61 -11.61 -3.32
N MET A 57 7.28 -11.25 -2.08
CA MET A 57 8.07 -10.30 -1.29
C MET A 57 9.52 -10.78 -1.13
N VAL A 58 9.74 -12.06 -0.82
CA VAL A 58 11.10 -12.61 -0.71
C VAL A 58 11.81 -12.57 -2.07
N ALA A 59 11.12 -12.81 -3.18
CA ALA A 59 11.68 -12.69 -4.53
C ALA A 59 12.12 -11.25 -4.83
N GLU A 60 11.29 -10.24 -4.55
CA GLU A 60 11.66 -8.83 -4.73
C GLU A 60 12.87 -8.44 -3.89
N PHE A 61 12.86 -8.77 -2.59
CA PHE A 61 14.00 -8.48 -1.72
C PHE A 61 15.27 -9.16 -2.19
N SER A 62 15.19 -10.39 -2.70
CA SER A 62 16.36 -11.13 -3.17
C SER A 62 16.97 -10.48 -4.40
N VAL A 63 16.15 -10.02 -5.35
CA VAL A 63 16.61 -9.29 -6.54
C VAL A 63 17.24 -7.94 -6.15
N GLY A 64 16.61 -7.21 -5.23
CA GLY A 64 17.17 -5.97 -4.69
C GLY A 64 18.53 -6.17 -4.01
N ARG A 65 18.61 -7.14 -3.09
CA ARG A 65 19.82 -7.41 -2.30
C ARG A 65 20.97 -7.99 -3.12
N ALA A 66 20.68 -8.91 -4.03
CA ALA A 66 21.71 -9.50 -4.87
C ALA A 66 22.31 -8.50 -5.86
N SER A 67 21.49 -7.57 -6.39
CA SER A 67 21.96 -6.58 -7.33
C SER A 67 22.64 -5.38 -6.68
N CYS A 68 22.31 -5.06 -5.42
CA CYS A 68 22.69 -3.79 -4.77
C CYS A 68 22.35 -2.56 -5.65
N ARG A 69 21.22 -2.67 -6.38
CA ARG A 69 20.68 -1.66 -7.28
C ARG A 69 19.17 -1.52 -7.07
N SER A 70 18.63 -0.39 -7.48
CA SER A 70 17.18 -0.18 -7.57
C SER A 70 16.54 -1.06 -8.64
N ALA A 71 15.20 -1.06 -8.68
CA ALA A 71 14.43 -1.77 -9.71
C ALA A 71 14.86 -1.39 -11.15
N ALA A 72 15.43 -0.20 -11.36
CA ALA A 72 15.88 0.30 -12.65
C ALA A 72 17.07 -0.46 -13.27
N LEU A 73 17.96 -1.00 -12.43
CA LEU A 73 19.18 -1.70 -12.87
C LEU A 73 19.33 -3.11 -12.27
N SER A 74 18.43 -3.51 -11.36
CA SER A 74 18.54 -4.80 -10.67
C SER A 74 18.56 -5.99 -11.61
N PHE A 75 17.69 -5.98 -12.63
CA PHE A 75 17.62 -7.03 -13.64
C PHE A 75 18.84 -7.02 -14.57
N ASP A 76 19.36 -5.86 -14.98
CA ASP A 76 20.56 -5.75 -15.82
C ASP A 76 21.80 -6.41 -15.19
N VAL A 77 21.89 -6.37 -13.86
CA VAL A 77 23.01 -6.96 -13.12
C VAL A 77 22.87 -8.48 -12.99
N LEU A 78 21.65 -8.97 -12.82
CA LEU A 78 21.38 -10.36 -12.43
C LEU A 78 20.95 -11.27 -13.58
N GLU A 79 20.52 -10.70 -14.71
CA GLU A 79 19.98 -11.49 -15.81
C GLU A 79 21.07 -12.30 -16.54
N PRO A 80 20.74 -13.50 -17.02
CA PRO A 80 21.66 -14.26 -17.88
C PRO A 80 21.94 -13.53 -19.20
N LYS A 81 23.17 -13.66 -19.71
CA LYS A 81 23.56 -13.11 -21.02
C LYS A 81 22.61 -13.59 -22.13
N GLY A 82 22.16 -12.65 -22.96
CA GLY A 82 21.27 -12.92 -24.09
C GLY A 82 19.77 -12.89 -23.75
N THR A 83 19.41 -12.65 -22.49
CA THR A 83 18.02 -12.45 -22.06
C THR A 83 17.67 -10.95 -22.02
N LYS A 84 16.39 -10.61 -21.81
CA LYS A 84 15.89 -9.22 -21.86
C LYS A 84 14.99 -8.87 -20.67
N TRP A 85 15.27 -9.42 -19.49
CA TRP A 85 14.49 -9.15 -18.28
C TRP A 85 14.61 -7.70 -17.85
N HIS A 86 15.76 -7.05 -18.14
CA HIS A 86 15.97 -5.63 -17.88
C HIS A 86 14.91 -4.71 -18.49
N LEU A 87 14.18 -5.13 -19.54
CA LEU A 87 13.10 -4.32 -20.12
C LEU A 87 11.98 -4.04 -19.11
N TYR A 88 11.83 -4.87 -18.08
CA TYR A 88 10.85 -4.64 -17.03
C TYR A 88 11.12 -3.36 -16.21
N LYS A 89 12.35 -2.81 -16.25
CA LYS A 89 12.68 -1.54 -15.59
C LYS A 89 11.71 -0.42 -15.93
N TYR A 90 11.21 -0.36 -17.17
CA TYR A 90 10.27 0.66 -17.61
C TYR A 90 8.92 0.50 -16.92
N GLY A 91 8.42 -0.73 -16.81
CA GLY A 91 7.19 -1.05 -16.08
C GLY A 91 7.31 -0.76 -14.59
N ALA A 92 8.45 -1.14 -13.98
CA ALA A 92 8.72 -0.83 -12.58
C ALA A 92 8.75 0.69 -12.33
N ILE A 93 9.52 1.45 -13.11
CA ILE A 93 9.62 2.92 -12.95
C ILE A 93 8.27 3.58 -13.20
N ALA A 94 7.60 3.26 -14.31
CA ALA A 94 6.27 3.79 -14.61
C ALA A 94 5.27 3.47 -13.51
N GLY A 95 5.32 2.26 -12.95
CA GLY A 95 4.46 1.85 -11.83
C GLY A 95 4.66 2.69 -10.58
N ASN A 96 5.90 3.02 -10.23
CA ASN A 96 6.14 3.91 -9.08
C ASN A 96 5.63 5.34 -9.34
N TYR A 97 5.75 5.86 -10.57
CA TYR A 97 5.19 7.17 -10.90
C TYR A 97 3.66 7.18 -10.89
N ILE A 98 3.02 6.25 -11.60
CA ILE A 98 1.55 6.19 -11.69
C ILE A 98 0.94 5.95 -10.32
N LEU A 99 1.55 5.11 -9.47
CA LEU A 99 1.12 4.97 -8.08
C LEU A 99 1.15 6.32 -7.34
N MET A 100 2.22 7.10 -7.50
CA MET A 100 2.35 8.40 -6.83
C MET A 100 1.43 9.49 -7.42
N MET A 101 0.98 9.37 -8.66
CA MET A 101 0.06 10.34 -9.30
C MET A 101 -1.25 10.48 -8.52
N PHE A 102 -1.94 9.36 -8.23
CA PHE A 102 -3.15 9.41 -7.41
C PHE A 102 -2.86 9.33 -5.90
N TYR A 103 -1.85 8.56 -5.46
CA TYR A 103 -1.67 8.32 -4.03
C TYR A 103 -1.26 9.59 -3.26
N THR A 104 -0.49 10.49 -3.89
CA THR A 104 -0.17 11.81 -3.29
C THR A 104 -1.40 12.72 -3.20
N THR A 105 -2.33 12.61 -4.14
CA THR A 105 -3.61 13.31 -4.12
C THR A 105 -4.49 12.81 -2.97
N VAL A 106 -4.62 11.50 -2.81
CA VAL A 106 -5.38 10.89 -1.70
C VAL A 106 -4.74 11.17 -0.34
N ALA A 107 -3.40 11.14 -0.24
CA ALA A 107 -2.68 11.56 0.96
C ALA A 107 -2.94 13.04 1.31
N GLY A 108 -3.05 13.91 0.30
CA GLY A 108 -3.47 15.30 0.47
C GLY A 108 -4.88 15.44 1.05
N TRP A 109 -5.81 14.53 0.72
CA TRP A 109 -7.13 14.49 1.36
C TRP A 109 -7.03 14.21 2.85
N MET A 110 -6.14 13.30 3.29
CA MET A 110 -5.94 13.01 4.72
C MET A 110 -5.47 14.25 5.47
N LEU A 111 -4.57 15.03 4.86
CA LEU A 111 -4.10 16.30 5.42
C LEU A 111 -5.23 17.30 5.58
N TYR A 112 -6.06 17.47 4.56
CA TYR A 112 -7.23 18.33 4.61
C TYR A 112 -8.23 17.89 5.69
N TYR A 113 -8.55 16.59 5.76
CA TYR A 113 -9.48 16.05 6.74
C TYR A 113 -8.95 16.17 8.16
N PHE A 114 -7.66 15.93 8.39
CA PHE A 114 -7.03 16.18 9.68
C PHE A 114 -7.23 17.62 10.12
N TYR A 115 -6.92 18.58 9.24
CA TYR A 115 -7.09 20.00 9.54
C TYR A 115 -8.55 20.35 9.85
N LYS A 116 -9.49 19.96 8.99
CA LYS A 116 -10.92 20.22 9.16
C LYS A 116 -11.50 19.57 10.42
N MET A 117 -11.05 18.36 10.74
CA MET A 117 -11.45 17.69 11.97
C MET A 117 -10.84 18.36 13.20
N ALA A 118 -9.58 18.79 13.14
CA ALA A 118 -8.92 19.46 14.26
C ALA A 118 -9.53 20.83 14.59
N ILE A 119 -9.98 21.60 13.60
CA ILE A 119 -10.63 22.90 13.84
C ILE A 119 -12.13 22.81 14.16
N GLY A 120 -12.73 21.63 13.98
CA GLY A 120 -14.14 21.39 14.33
C GLY A 120 -15.14 21.67 13.20
N ASP A 121 -14.72 21.76 11.95
CA ASP A 121 -15.62 22.03 10.80
C ASP A 121 -16.63 20.90 10.55
N PHE A 122 -16.35 19.69 11.04
CA PHE A 122 -17.29 18.57 10.98
C PHE A 122 -18.30 18.58 12.14
N ALA A 123 -18.04 19.33 13.23
CA ALA A 123 -18.85 19.25 14.44
C ALA A 123 -20.30 19.67 14.18
N GLY A 124 -21.24 18.80 14.57
CA GLY A 124 -22.67 19.05 14.40
C GLY A 124 -23.21 18.85 12.97
N LEU A 125 -22.37 18.44 12.01
CA LEU A 125 -22.84 18.06 10.68
C LEU A 125 -23.50 16.69 10.70
N ASP A 126 -24.59 16.57 9.92
CA ASP A 126 -25.20 15.30 9.58
C ASP A 126 -24.47 14.63 8.39
N ALA A 127 -24.93 13.42 8.01
CA ALA A 127 -24.30 12.68 6.93
C ALA A 127 -24.29 13.41 5.58
N LYS A 128 -25.30 14.26 5.33
CA LYS A 128 -25.36 15.09 4.13
C LYS A 128 -24.34 16.23 4.19
N GLY A 129 -24.19 16.88 5.34
CA GLY A 129 -23.19 17.92 5.56
C GLY A 129 -21.76 17.40 5.41
N VAL A 130 -21.46 16.23 5.98
CA VAL A 130 -20.16 15.55 5.79
C VAL A 130 -19.93 15.21 4.31
N GLY A 131 -20.93 14.63 3.64
CA GLY A 131 -20.85 14.33 2.21
C GLY A 131 -20.66 15.58 1.34
N ALA A 132 -21.29 16.70 1.70
CA ALA A 132 -21.16 17.98 1.01
C ALA A 132 -19.75 18.57 1.18
N LEU A 133 -19.13 18.43 2.36
CA LEU A 133 -17.73 18.82 2.56
C LEU A 133 -16.80 17.99 1.68
N PHE A 134 -17.03 16.68 1.57
CA PHE A 134 -16.21 15.83 0.70
C PHE A 134 -16.40 16.19 -0.78
N GLY A 135 -17.65 16.30 -1.24
CA GLY A 135 -17.95 16.71 -2.61
C GLY A 135 -17.41 18.12 -2.93
N GLY A 136 -17.45 19.03 -1.95
CA GLY A 136 -16.87 20.37 -2.05
C GLY A 136 -15.35 20.33 -2.20
N LEU A 137 -14.65 19.47 -1.45
CA LEU A 137 -13.21 19.25 -1.63
C LEU A 137 -12.90 18.73 -3.04
N LEU A 138 -13.62 17.70 -3.51
CA LEU A 138 -13.41 17.11 -4.84
C LEU A 138 -13.70 18.10 -5.97
N GLY A 139 -14.66 19.01 -5.73
CA GLY A 139 -15.02 20.11 -6.62
C GLY A 139 -14.06 21.31 -6.60
N ASP A 140 -13.14 21.40 -5.64
CA ASP A 140 -12.20 22.52 -5.48
C ASP A 140 -10.77 22.13 -5.92
N PRO A 141 -10.41 22.36 -7.21
CA PRO A 141 -9.10 22.00 -7.73
C PRO A 141 -7.95 22.73 -7.03
N LEU A 142 -8.16 23.94 -6.51
CA LEU A 142 -7.10 24.72 -5.87
C LEU A 142 -6.73 24.12 -4.51
N THR A 143 -7.74 23.81 -3.69
CA THR A 143 -7.52 23.16 -2.39
C THR A 143 -6.92 21.77 -2.56
N MET A 144 -7.40 20.97 -3.52
CA MET A 144 -6.79 19.65 -3.81
C MET A 144 -5.32 19.80 -4.25
N THR A 145 -5.03 20.72 -5.16
CA THR A 145 -3.67 20.95 -5.67
C THR A 145 -2.74 21.41 -4.55
N PHE A 146 -3.18 22.33 -3.69
CA PHE A 146 -2.39 22.80 -2.56
C PHE A 146 -2.00 21.65 -1.62
N ASN A 147 -2.96 20.81 -1.22
CA ASN A 147 -2.71 19.70 -0.31
C ASN A 147 -1.83 18.61 -0.95
N MET A 148 -2.00 18.32 -2.25
CA MET A 148 -1.15 17.40 -2.99
C MET A 148 0.29 17.93 -3.07
N VAL A 149 0.48 19.20 -3.47
CA VAL A 149 1.80 19.83 -3.55
C VAL A 149 2.49 19.84 -2.19
N LEU A 150 1.76 20.17 -1.12
CA LEU A 150 2.28 20.14 0.24
C LEU A 150 2.73 18.72 0.64
N THR A 151 1.95 17.70 0.29
CA THR A 151 2.31 16.29 0.50
C THR A 151 3.61 15.93 -0.23
N VAL A 152 3.71 16.28 -1.52
CA VAL A 152 4.89 16.04 -2.36
C VAL A 152 6.12 16.72 -1.77
N LEU A 153 6.00 18.00 -1.38
CA LEU A 153 7.12 18.78 -0.81
C LEU A 153 7.58 18.21 0.53
N VAL A 154 6.66 17.85 1.42
CA VAL A 154 7.02 17.27 2.72
C VAL A 154 7.73 15.93 2.54
N CYS A 155 7.17 15.02 1.73
CA CYS A 155 7.74 13.69 1.57
C CYS A 155 9.08 13.71 0.82
N PHE A 156 9.24 14.52 -0.24
CA PHE A 156 10.54 14.70 -0.87
C PHE A 156 11.52 15.47 0.02
N GLY A 157 11.04 16.37 0.87
CA GLY A 157 11.82 17.03 1.91
C GLY A 157 12.48 16.02 2.85
N VAL A 158 11.74 14.98 3.27
CA VAL A 158 12.30 13.85 4.02
C VAL A 158 13.38 13.13 3.20
N CYS A 159 13.10 12.85 1.93
CA CYS A 159 14.09 12.21 1.05
C CYS A 159 15.34 13.08 0.83
N LEU A 160 15.27 14.42 0.85
CA LEU A 160 16.45 15.28 0.70
C LEU A 160 17.47 15.11 1.83
N LEU A 161 17.00 14.73 3.03
CA LEU A 161 17.85 14.51 4.21
C LEU A 161 18.69 13.23 4.15
N GLY A 162 18.53 12.40 3.11
CA GLY A 162 19.28 11.13 2.96
C GLY A 162 18.55 9.91 3.51
N LEU A 163 19.11 8.72 3.29
CA LEU A 163 18.49 7.47 3.71
C LEU A 163 18.40 7.36 5.25
N GLN A 164 19.51 7.58 5.96
CA GLN A 164 19.55 7.39 7.42
C GLN A 164 18.91 8.57 8.19
N ALA A 165 19.34 9.80 7.90
CA ALA A 165 18.90 10.99 8.63
C ALA A 165 17.48 11.44 8.25
N GLY A 166 17.04 11.14 7.03
CA GLY A 166 15.69 11.40 6.53
C GLY A 166 14.79 10.19 6.63
N VAL A 167 14.84 9.35 5.59
CA VAL A 167 13.89 8.24 5.36
C VAL A 167 13.79 7.32 6.57
N GLU A 168 14.91 6.85 7.12
CA GLU A 168 14.90 5.94 8.26
C GLU A 168 14.43 6.60 9.56
N LYS A 169 15.04 7.72 9.95
CA LYS A 169 14.72 8.36 11.22
C LYS A 169 13.26 8.81 11.29
N ILE A 170 12.77 9.45 10.23
CA ILE A 170 11.42 10.03 10.19
C ILE A 170 10.37 8.94 10.08
N THR A 171 10.52 8.00 9.13
CA THR A 171 9.54 6.90 8.95
C THR A 171 9.49 6.00 10.19
N LYS A 172 10.64 5.67 10.81
CA LYS A 172 10.66 4.92 12.07
C LYS A 172 9.84 5.61 13.16
N THR A 173 9.99 6.92 13.30
CA THR A 173 9.26 7.70 14.31
C THR A 173 7.77 7.71 13.99
N MET A 174 7.39 7.95 12.72
CA MET A 174 6.01 7.92 12.27
C MET A 174 5.35 6.56 12.52
N MET A 175 6.03 5.45 12.21
CA MET A 175 5.52 4.10 12.42
C MET A 175 5.31 3.78 13.90
N LEU A 176 6.21 4.22 14.79
CA LEU A 176 6.03 4.04 16.24
C LEU A 176 4.84 4.85 16.75
N CYS A 177 4.71 6.11 16.34
CA CYS A 177 3.55 6.93 16.68
C CYS A 177 2.24 6.32 16.15
N LEU A 178 2.26 5.82 14.91
CA LEU A 178 1.13 5.14 14.27
C LEU A 178 0.66 3.95 15.11
N LEU A 179 1.56 3.07 15.53
CA LEU A 179 1.18 1.90 16.34
C LEU A 179 0.55 2.29 17.68
N ILE A 180 1.06 3.35 18.33
CA ILE A 180 0.49 3.85 19.59
C ILE A 180 -0.91 4.45 19.35
N LEU A 181 -1.07 5.28 18.32
CA LEU A 181 -2.35 5.90 17.96
C LEU A 181 -3.40 4.83 17.64
N MET A 182 -3.01 3.79 16.91
CA MET A 182 -3.89 2.69 16.57
C MET A 182 -4.40 1.93 17.80
N LEU A 183 -3.54 1.66 18.79
CA LEU A 183 -3.95 1.01 20.03
C LEU A 183 -4.94 1.88 20.83
N ALA A 184 -4.70 3.19 20.88
CA ALA A 184 -5.61 4.13 21.55
C ALA A 184 -6.99 4.19 20.86
N LEU A 185 -7.01 4.26 19.53
CA LEU A 185 -8.25 4.26 18.72
C LEU A 185 -9.01 2.94 18.84
N ALA A 186 -8.31 1.81 18.81
CA ALA A 186 -8.92 0.49 18.95
C ALA A 186 -9.52 0.31 20.34
N ALA A 187 -8.79 0.71 21.39
CA ALA A 187 -9.30 0.70 22.75
C ALA A 187 -10.60 1.51 22.87
N ASN A 188 -10.59 2.76 22.39
CA ASN A 188 -11.79 3.61 22.42
C ASN A 188 -12.97 2.98 21.66
N SER A 189 -12.74 2.46 20.46
CA SER A 189 -13.77 1.83 19.62
C SER A 189 -14.46 0.64 20.30
N MET A 190 -13.69 -0.18 21.04
CA MET A 190 -14.21 -1.34 21.77
C MET A 190 -15.12 -0.99 22.95
N PHE A 191 -14.99 0.22 23.52
CA PHE A 191 -15.82 0.68 24.65
C PHE A 191 -17.06 1.47 24.21
N LEU A 192 -17.30 1.60 22.90
CA LEU A 192 -18.48 2.29 22.40
C LEU A 192 -19.77 1.47 22.66
N PRO A 193 -20.91 2.12 22.93
CA PRO A 193 -22.19 1.44 23.08
C PRO A 193 -22.54 0.62 21.83
N GLY A 194 -22.81 -0.68 21.96
CA GLY A 194 -23.13 -1.54 20.81
C GLY A 194 -21.93 -2.05 20.00
N ALA A 195 -20.69 -1.74 20.42
CA ALA A 195 -19.44 -2.24 19.83
C ALA A 195 -19.39 -3.77 19.71
N GLU A 196 -20.05 -4.50 20.62
CA GLU A 196 -20.12 -5.96 20.66
C GLU A 196 -20.62 -6.57 19.34
N ALA A 197 -21.59 -5.94 18.68
CA ALA A 197 -22.11 -6.42 17.40
C ALA A 197 -21.06 -6.32 16.30
N GLY A 198 -20.32 -5.20 16.24
CA GLY A 198 -19.22 -5.00 15.31
C GLY A 198 -18.04 -5.93 15.59
N LEU A 199 -17.71 -6.16 16.87
CA LEU A 199 -16.69 -7.13 17.28
C LEU A 199 -17.10 -8.55 16.87
N LYS A 200 -18.35 -8.94 17.08
CA LYS A 200 -18.85 -10.26 16.67
C LYS A 200 -18.79 -10.42 15.15
N TYR A 201 -19.17 -9.40 14.39
CA TYR A 201 -19.06 -9.40 12.93
C TYR A 201 -17.61 -9.60 12.46
N TYR A 202 -16.67 -8.94 13.13
CA TYR A 202 -15.27 -8.88 12.70
C TYR A 202 -14.39 -10.03 13.22
N LEU A 203 -14.71 -10.59 14.39
CA LEU A 203 -13.91 -11.63 15.05
C LEU A 203 -14.53 -13.02 15.01
N TYR A 204 -15.83 -13.15 14.74
CA TYR A 204 -16.51 -14.44 14.71
C TYR A 204 -16.77 -14.92 13.27
N PRO A 205 -16.09 -15.98 12.78
CA PRO A 205 -16.27 -16.47 11.42
C PRO A 205 -17.70 -16.97 11.17
N ASP A 206 -18.29 -16.49 10.10
CA ASP A 206 -19.55 -16.98 9.54
C ASP A 206 -19.36 -17.29 8.05
N PHE A 207 -19.21 -18.57 7.73
CA PHE A 207 -18.97 -19.01 6.36
C PHE A 207 -20.22 -18.95 5.49
N ASN A 208 -21.42 -18.80 6.07
CA ASN A 208 -22.64 -18.61 5.28
C ASN A 208 -22.56 -17.34 4.44
N LYS A 209 -22.00 -16.26 5.00
CA LYS A 209 -21.75 -15.01 4.26
C LYS A 209 -20.81 -15.19 3.07
N VAL A 210 -19.84 -16.10 3.18
CA VAL A 210 -18.93 -16.43 2.07
C VAL A 210 -19.68 -17.15 0.96
N PHE A 211 -20.58 -18.07 1.30
CA PHE A 211 -21.42 -18.75 0.31
C PHE A 211 -22.42 -17.79 -0.35
N GLU A 212 -23.04 -16.89 0.42
CA GLU A 212 -23.97 -15.88 -0.08
C GLU A 212 -23.33 -14.91 -1.07
N LYS A 213 -22.09 -14.48 -0.80
CA LYS A 213 -21.31 -13.61 -1.69
C LYS A 213 -20.66 -14.35 -2.85
N GLY A 214 -20.68 -15.68 -2.84
CA GLY A 214 -19.99 -16.52 -3.82
C GLY A 214 -18.54 -16.78 -3.42
N VAL A 215 -18.22 -18.06 -3.17
CA VAL A 215 -16.89 -18.51 -2.72
C VAL A 215 -15.78 -18.04 -3.67
N SER A 216 -16.02 -18.11 -4.98
CA SER A 216 -15.05 -17.68 -5.98
C SER A 216 -14.74 -16.20 -5.87
N GLU A 217 -15.76 -15.36 -5.70
CA GLU A 217 -15.61 -13.90 -5.62
C GLU A 217 -14.85 -13.50 -4.36
N VAL A 218 -15.19 -14.09 -3.21
CA VAL A 218 -14.51 -13.88 -1.93
C VAL A 218 -13.03 -14.27 -2.03
N ILE A 219 -12.72 -15.41 -2.66
CA ILE A 219 -11.34 -15.86 -2.87
C ILE A 219 -10.57 -14.87 -3.75
N PHE A 220 -11.16 -14.40 -4.86
CA PHE A 220 -10.52 -13.41 -5.72
C PHE A 220 -10.29 -12.06 -5.02
N ALA A 221 -11.28 -11.59 -4.25
CA ALA A 221 -11.16 -10.38 -3.46
C ALA A 221 -10.03 -10.48 -2.41
N ALA A 222 -9.94 -11.64 -1.74
CA ALA A 222 -8.89 -11.91 -0.74
C ALA A 222 -7.50 -11.95 -1.38
N MET A 223 -7.36 -12.61 -2.53
CA MET A 223 -6.12 -12.60 -3.31
C MET A 223 -5.73 -11.19 -3.75
N GLY A 224 -6.67 -10.42 -4.31
CA GLY A 224 -6.44 -9.04 -4.74
C GLY A 224 -6.02 -8.13 -3.57
N GLN A 225 -6.65 -8.27 -2.40
CA GLN A 225 -6.27 -7.54 -1.19
C GLN A 225 -4.85 -7.92 -0.70
N ALA A 226 -4.49 -9.20 -0.74
CA ALA A 226 -3.15 -9.66 -0.37
C ALA A 226 -2.05 -9.11 -1.30
N PHE A 227 -2.35 -8.93 -2.59
CA PHE A 227 -1.43 -8.28 -3.53
C PHE A 227 -1.30 -6.78 -3.27
N PHE A 228 -2.44 -6.10 -3.12
CA PHE A 228 -2.47 -4.64 -2.95
C PHE A 228 -1.76 -4.21 -1.66
N THR A 229 -2.05 -4.88 -0.54
CA THR A 229 -1.50 -4.50 0.78
C THR A 229 0.03 -4.56 0.82
N LEU A 230 0.65 -5.48 0.08
CA LEU A 230 2.11 -5.60 0.06
C LEU A 230 2.78 -4.79 -1.05
N SER A 231 2.00 -4.14 -1.93
CA SER A 231 2.48 -3.32 -3.06
C SER A 231 3.52 -4.03 -3.94
N LEU A 232 3.28 -5.32 -4.21
CA LEU A 232 4.23 -6.19 -4.92
C LEU A 232 4.12 -6.07 -6.43
N GLY A 233 5.27 -6.02 -7.10
CA GLY A 233 5.41 -6.10 -8.54
C GLY A 233 6.19 -4.93 -9.12
N ILE A 234 6.07 -3.72 -8.57
CA ILE A 234 6.74 -2.51 -9.10
C ILE A 234 8.14 -2.27 -8.51
N GLY A 235 8.68 -3.22 -7.73
CA GLY A 235 10.02 -3.13 -7.16
C GLY A 235 10.15 -2.11 -6.02
N ALA A 236 9.03 -1.71 -5.40
CA ALA A 236 8.98 -0.80 -4.26
C ALA A 236 9.64 -1.42 -3.01
N LEU A 237 9.68 -2.75 -2.90
CA LEU A 237 10.39 -3.44 -1.82
C LEU A 237 11.83 -3.81 -2.22
N ALA A 238 12.08 -4.02 -3.51
CA ALA A 238 13.43 -4.31 -4.02
C ALA A 238 14.44 -3.21 -3.63
N ILE A 239 14.04 -1.94 -3.55
CA ILE A 239 14.92 -0.86 -3.11
C ILE A 239 15.44 -1.07 -1.69
N PHE A 240 14.58 -1.49 -0.77
CA PHE A 240 14.96 -1.73 0.63
C PHE A 240 15.78 -3.00 0.76
N GLY A 241 15.51 -4.01 -0.09
CA GLY A 241 16.41 -5.14 -0.29
C GLY A 241 17.81 -4.70 -0.73
N SER A 242 17.94 -3.67 -1.56
CA SER A 242 19.26 -3.16 -1.99
C SER A 242 20.07 -2.45 -0.89
N TYR A 243 19.43 -2.10 0.22
CA TYR A 243 20.02 -1.40 1.37
C TYR A 243 20.25 -2.31 2.59
N ILE A 244 19.84 -3.59 2.51
CA ILE A 244 20.02 -4.55 3.60
C ILE A 244 21.35 -5.29 3.46
N ALA A 245 22.04 -5.43 4.57
CA ALA A 245 23.25 -6.25 4.63
C ALA A 245 22.91 -7.76 4.76
N LYS A 246 23.93 -8.61 4.64
CA LYS A 246 23.79 -10.06 4.43
C LYS A 246 23.82 -10.89 5.72
N GLU A 247 23.63 -10.26 6.88
CA GLU A 247 23.69 -10.92 8.19
C GLU A 247 22.44 -11.74 8.50
N ARG A 248 21.31 -11.46 7.85
CA ARG A 248 20.00 -12.09 8.10
C ARG A 248 19.36 -12.63 6.83
N SER A 249 18.66 -13.75 6.96
CA SER A 249 17.87 -14.35 5.88
C SER A 249 16.68 -13.46 5.49
N LEU A 250 16.39 -13.33 4.20
CA LEU A 250 15.30 -12.48 3.71
C LEU A 250 13.92 -13.03 4.07
N THR A 251 13.75 -14.36 4.14
CA THR A 251 12.45 -14.96 4.49
C THR A 251 12.03 -14.58 5.91
N GLY A 252 12.94 -14.64 6.88
CA GLY A 252 12.65 -14.21 8.24
C GLY A 252 12.24 -12.74 8.32
N GLU A 253 12.95 -11.86 7.61
CA GLU A 253 12.63 -10.43 7.57
C GLU A 253 11.29 -10.15 6.87
N ALA A 254 11.00 -10.83 5.76
CA ALA A 254 9.72 -10.73 5.06
C ALA A 254 8.54 -11.20 5.93
N VAL A 255 8.73 -12.24 6.74
CA VAL A 255 7.72 -12.70 7.72
C VAL A 255 7.45 -11.61 8.77
N PHE A 256 8.48 -10.96 9.33
CA PHE A 256 8.27 -9.88 10.30
C PHE A 256 7.50 -8.70 9.70
N ILE A 257 7.84 -8.30 8.47
CA ILE A 257 7.15 -7.23 7.75
C ILE A 257 5.69 -7.62 7.50
N THR A 258 5.44 -8.85 7.04
CA THR A 258 4.08 -9.37 6.80
C THR A 258 3.26 -9.43 8.10
N ILE A 259 3.87 -9.81 9.24
CA ILE A 259 3.19 -9.81 10.54
C ILE A 259 2.81 -8.39 10.96
N LEU A 260 3.70 -7.41 10.79
CA LEU A 260 3.40 -6.01 11.12
C LEU A 260 2.30 -5.45 10.22
N ASP A 261 2.38 -5.70 8.91
CA ASP A 261 1.35 -5.34 7.91
C ASP A 261 -0.02 -5.92 8.30
N THR A 262 -0.05 -7.21 8.60
CA THR A 262 -1.24 -7.93 9.05
C THR A 262 -1.77 -7.35 10.37
N ALA A 263 -0.91 -7.12 11.35
CA ALA A 263 -1.33 -6.59 12.65
C ALA A 263 -1.98 -5.22 12.50
N VAL A 264 -1.42 -4.35 11.64
CA VAL A 264 -2.02 -3.05 11.36
C VAL A 264 -3.37 -3.21 10.66
N ALA A 265 -3.48 -4.04 9.63
CA ALA A 265 -4.77 -4.30 8.98
C ALA A 265 -5.83 -4.82 9.98
N LEU A 266 -5.44 -5.77 10.84
CA LEU A 266 -6.33 -6.37 11.82
C LEU A 266 -6.82 -5.37 12.86
N ILE A 267 -5.92 -4.54 13.39
CA ILE A 267 -6.26 -3.49 14.37
C ILE A 267 -7.09 -2.38 13.70
N SER A 268 -6.82 -2.03 12.44
CA SER A 268 -7.68 -1.09 11.70
C SER A 268 -9.12 -1.58 11.58
N GLY A 269 -9.34 -2.87 11.35
CA GLY A 269 -10.69 -3.45 11.45
C GLY A 269 -11.30 -3.31 12.85
N LEU A 270 -10.52 -3.53 13.92
CA LEU A 270 -10.98 -3.30 15.30
C LEU A 270 -11.31 -1.84 15.60
N ILE A 271 -10.72 -0.88 14.87
CA ILE A 271 -11.09 0.53 14.98
C ILE A 271 -12.43 0.76 14.26
N ILE A 272 -12.57 0.27 13.04
CA ILE A 272 -13.67 0.62 12.14
C ILE A 272 -14.97 -0.14 12.46
N PHE A 273 -14.93 -1.47 12.61
CA PHE A 273 -16.16 -2.26 12.73
C PHE A 273 -16.96 -1.96 14.00
N PRO A 274 -16.36 -1.90 15.21
CA PRO A 274 -17.13 -1.60 16.41
C PRO A 274 -17.74 -0.19 16.35
N ALA A 275 -16.99 0.79 15.84
CA ALA A 275 -17.48 2.16 15.68
C ALA A 275 -18.62 2.25 14.65
N CYS A 276 -18.50 1.61 13.48
CA CYS A 276 -19.57 1.59 12.48
C CYS A 276 -20.86 0.99 13.05
N PHE A 277 -20.78 -0.16 13.74
CA PHE A 277 -21.94 -0.81 14.34
C PHE A 277 -22.54 -0.01 15.50
N SER A 278 -21.72 0.63 16.32
CA SER A 278 -22.16 1.48 17.43
C SER A 278 -23.06 2.62 16.96
N PHE A 279 -22.76 3.20 15.80
CA PHE A 279 -23.52 4.32 15.22
C PHE A 279 -24.44 3.91 14.06
N GLY A 280 -24.67 2.61 13.87
CA GLY A 280 -25.60 2.08 12.87
C GLY A 280 -25.20 2.36 11.41
N VAL A 281 -23.91 2.54 11.14
CA VAL A 281 -23.40 2.76 9.78
C VAL A 281 -22.90 1.46 9.16
N ASN A 282 -23.22 1.23 7.88
CA ASN A 282 -22.81 0.02 7.18
C ASN A 282 -21.33 0.10 6.76
N PRO A 283 -20.46 -0.82 7.23
CA PRO A 283 -19.04 -0.82 6.86
C PRO A 283 -18.79 -1.18 5.39
N ASP A 284 -19.79 -1.62 4.62
CA ASP A 284 -19.68 -1.95 3.19
C ASP A 284 -19.79 -0.73 2.24
N SER A 285 -19.70 0.49 2.77
CA SER A 285 -19.86 1.76 2.04
C SER A 285 -18.77 2.06 0.98
N GLY A 286 -17.94 1.08 0.64
CA GLY A 286 -16.88 1.18 -0.36
C GLY A 286 -15.90 2.33 -0.10
N PRO A 287 -15.45 3.05 -1.15
CA PRO A 287 -14.55 4.19 -1.01
C PRO A 287 -15.04 5.28 -0.04
N ASN A 288 -16.35 5.47 0.11
CA ASN A 288 -16.95 6.50 0.97
C ASN A 288 -16.82 6.19 2.47
N LEU A 289 -16.40 4.98 2.85
CA LEU A 289 -16.23 4.59 4.26
C LEU A 289 -15.35 5.59 5.02
N LEU A 290 -14.23 6.00 4.42
CA LEU A 290 -13.25 6.82 5.10
C LEU A 290 -13.65 8.29 5.22
N PHE A 291 -14.26 8.84 4.17
CA PHE A 291 -14.48 10.28 4.04
C PHE A 291 -15.90 10.72 4.39
N VAL A 292 -16.83 9.78 4.48
CA VAL A 292 -18.22 10.07 4.85
C VAL A 292 -18.59 9.32 6.13
N THR A 293 -18.45 7.99 6.12
CA THR A 293 -18.92 7.16 7.26
C THR A 293 -18.12 7.46 8.54
N LEU A 294 -16.79 7.47 8.47
CA LEU A 294 -15.97 7.66 9.67
C LEU A 294 -16.09 9.06 10.31
N PRO A 295 -16.11 10.18 9.57
CA PRO A 295 -16.38 11.48 10.17
C PRO A 295 -17.76 11.55 10.86
N ASN A 296 -18.79 10.91 10.30
CA ASN A 296 -20.11 10.82 10.95
C ASN A 296 -20.06 10.02 12.26
N VAL A 297 -19.35 8.89 12.27
CA VAL A 297 -19.08 8.10 13.47
C VAL A 297 -18.40 8.96 14.54
N PHE A 298 -17.37 9.72 14.17
CA PHE A 298 -16.69 10.61 15.11
C PHE A 298 -17.63 11.71 15.63
N ASN A 299 -18.44 12.34 14.77
CA ASN A 299 -19.40 13.37 15.20
C ASN A 299 -20.39 12.89 16.27
N ALA A 300 -20.82 11.63 16.18
CA ALA A 300 -21.73 11.04 17.15
C ALA A 300 -21.02 10.57 18.43
N MET A 301 -19.68 10.54 18.44
CA MET A 301 -18.86 10.08 19.55
C MET A 301 -18.54 11.21 20.53
N PRO A 302 -18.55 10.95 21.85
CA PRO A 302 -18.00 11.89 22.82
C PRO A 302 -16.55 12.22 22.48
N TRP A 303 -16.19 13.50 22.49
CA TRP A 303 -14.86 13.98 22.07
C TRP A 303 -14.52 13.62 20.62
N GLY A 304 -15.54 13.51 19.76
CA GLY A 304 -15.43 13.15 18.35
C GLY A 304 -14.37 13.92 17.56
N GLN A 305 -14.31 15.24 17.77
CA GLN A 305 -13.30 16.11 17.16
C GLN A 305 -11.87 15.62 17.45
N PHE A 306 -11.57 15.29 18.70
CA PHE A 306 -10.26 14.81 19.13
C PHE A 306 -9.95 13.44 18.54
N TRP A 307 -10.89 12.49 18.64
CA TRP A 307 -10.69 11.13 18.11
C TRP A 307 -10.57 11.10 16.59
N GLY A 308 -11.38 11.90 15.88
CA GLY A 308 -11.29 12.03 14.44
C GLY A 308 -10.00 12.70 13.99
N ALA A 309 -9.53 13.73 14.69
CA ALA A 309 -8.24 14.34 14.40
C ALA A 309 -7.09 13.33 14.60
N LEU A 310 -7.11 12.54 15.68
CA LEU A 310 -6.12 11.48 15.88
C LEU A 310 -6.19 10.39 14.79
N PHE A 311 -7.39 10.03 14.36
CA PHE A 311 -7.59 9.07 13.27
C PHE A 311 -7.00 9.57 11.94
N PHE A 312 -7.30 10.81 11.53
CA PHE A 312 -6.72 11.35 10.31
C PHE A 312 -5.21 11.64 10.42
N LEU A 313 -4.70 11.95 11.62
CA LEU A 313 -3.25 12.01 11.86
C LEU A 313 -2.60 10.64 11.65
N PHE A 314 -3.24 9.58 12.13
CA PHE A 314 -2.84 8.20 11.86
C PHE A 314 -2.85 7.88 10.35
N MET A 315 -3.89 8.30 9.61
CA MET A 315 -3.97 8.15 8.16
C MET A 315 -2.84 8.90 7.43
N ILE A 316 -2.47 10.10 7.90
CA ILE A 316 -1.32 10.84 7.38
C ILE A 316 -0.04 10.04 7.59
N PHE A 317 0.21 9.51 8.79
CA PHE A 317 1.42 8.73 9.05
C PHE A 317 1.49 7.46 8.18
N ALA A 318 0.38 6.74 8.04
CA ALA A 318 0.30 5.57 7.17
C ALA A 318 0.61 5.95 5.72
N SER A 319 -0.11 6.92 5.16
CA SER A 319 0.06 7.31 3.76
C SER A 319 1.43 7.93 3.47
N TYR A 320 1.93 8.83 4.32
CA TYR A 320 3.24 9.47 4.12
C TYR A 320 4.39 8.47 4.22
N SER A 321 4.29 7.44 5.07
CA SER A 321 5.32 6.40 5.13
C SER A 321 5.47 5.66 3.79
N THR A 322 4.36 5.36 3.11
CA THR A 322 4.36 4.80 1.75
C THR A 322 4.91 5.79 0.73
N VAL A 323 4.48 7.06 0.75
CA VAL A 323 4.94 8.09 -0.20
C VAL A 323 6.45 8.29 -0.10
N ILE A 324 6.98 8.41 1.12
CA ILE A 324 8.43 8.56 1.37
C ILE A 324 9.18 7.34 0.82
N ALA A 325 8.66 6.13 1.06
CA ALA A 325 9.27 4.89 0.59
C ALA A 325 9.34 4.81 -0.95
N VAL A 326 8.24 5.12 -1.63
CA VAL A 326 8.17 5.10 -3.11
C VAL A 326 8.99 6.25 -3.71
N PHE A 327 8.99 7.43 -3.09
CA PHE A 327 9.85 8.54 -3.50
C PHE A 327 11.34 8.22 -3.39
N GLU A 328 11.75 7.48 -2.35
CA GLU A 328 13.11 6.96 -2.25
C GLU A 328 13.42 5.98 -3.38
N ASN A 329 12.48 5.09 -3.73
CA ASN A 329 12.64 4.18 -4.86
C ASN A 329 12.81 4.93 -6.20
N ILE A 330 11.94 5.91 -6.49
CA ILE A 330 12.03 6.75 -7.70
C ILE A 330 13.37 7.49 -7.74
N THR A 331 13.78 8.07 -6.61
CA THR A 331 15.04 8.80 -6.49
C THR A 331 16.22 7.87 -6.76
N ALA A 332 16.21 6.66 -6.20
CA ALA A 332 17.27 5.68 -6.42
C ALA A 332 17.30 5.16 -7.86
N CYS A 333 16.13 4.92 -8.48
CA CYS A 333 16.03 4.51 -9.88
C CYS A 333 16.67 5.54 -10.83
N ILE A 334 16.33 6.82 -10.68
CA ILE A 334 16.90 7.87 -11.53
C ILE A 334 18.40 8.03 -11.28
N ARG A 335 18.85 8.00 -10.03
CA ARG A 335 20.28 8.10 -9.70
C ARG A 335 21.08 6.94 -10.27
N ASP A 336 20.55 5.73 -10.20
CA ASP A 336 21.19 4.54 -10.77
C ASP A 336 21.30 4.64 -12.31
N LEU A 337 20.29 5.19 -12.99
CA LEU A 337 20.29 5.36 -14.46
C LEU A 337 21.15 6.54 -14.96
N THR A 338 21.16 7.66 -14.23
CA THR A 338 21.70 8.94 -14.73
C THR A 338 23.00 9.37 -14.04
N GLY A 339 23.33 8.78 -12.89
CA GLY A 339 24.43 9.22 -12.03
C GLY A 339 24.22 10.61 -11.41
N TRP A 340 23.01 11.18 -11.46
CA TRP A 340 22.74 12.50 -10.88
C TRP A 340 22.87 12.53 -9.35
N SER A 341 23.11 13.73 -8.81
CA SER A 341 23.06 13.95 -7.37
C SER A 341 21.64 13.77 -6.83
N ARG A 342 21.54 13.43 -5.54
CA ARG A 342 20.25 13.21 -4.84
C ARG A 342 19.37 14.45 -4.92
N SER A 343 19.91 15.63 -4.62
CA SER A 343 19.16 16.89 -4.64
C SER A 343 18.66 17.24 -6.05
N LYS A 344 19.50 17.12 -7.08
CA LYS A 344 19.07 17.35 -8.48
C LYS A 344 17.91 16.43 -8.87
N THR A 345 18.04 15.15 -8.53
CA THR A 345 17.01 14.13 -8.80
C THR A 345 15.70 14.48 -8.10
N ILE A 346 15.75 14.87 -6.83
CA ILE A 346 14.55 15.20 -6.06
C ILE A 346 13.88 16.47 -6.58
N TYR A 347 14.62 17.55 -6.88
CA TYR A 347 14.01 18.79 -7.39
C TYR A 347 13.29 18.57 -8.73
N ILE A 348 13.84 17.75 -9.62
CA ILE A 348 13.19 17.38 -10.88
C ILE A 348 11.93 16.56 -10.59
N ASN A 349 12.00 15.61 -9.66
CA ASN A 349 10.84 14.78 -9.32
C ASN A 349 9.72 15.55 -8.61
N ILE A 350 10.02 16.59 -7.83
CA ILE A 350 9.00 17.46 -7.25
C ILE A 350 8.14 18.06 -8.37
N VAL A 351 8.78 18.61 -9.40
CA VAL A 351 8.08 19.19 -10.56
C VAL A 351 7.31 18.12 -11.33
N LEU A 352 7.97 16.99 -11.65
CA LEU A 352 7.36 15.92 -12.43
C LEU A 352 6.16 15.29 -11.73
N ILE A 353 6.28 14.88 -10.45
CA ILE A 353 5.17 14.25 -9.72
C ILE A 353 4.03 15.25 -9.53
N THR A 354 4.32 16.52 -9.23
CA THR A 354 3.27 17.55 -9.15
C THR A 354 2.51 17.66 -10.45
N MET A 355 3.20 17.78 -11.59
CA MET A 355 2.56 17.88 -12.91
C MET A 355 1.79 16.62 -13.29
N LEU A 356 2.37 15.44 -13.05
CA LEU A 356 1.75 14.14 -13.35
C LEU A 356 0.56 13.81 -12.44
N SER A 357 0.46 14.41 -11.25
CA SER A 357 -0.68 14.20 -10.33
C SER A 357 -1.88 15.11 -10.66
N MET A 358 -1.69 16.16 -11.48
CA MET A 358 -2.77 17.07 -11.87
C MET A 358 -3.95 16.40 -12.58
N PRO A 359 -3.76 15.45 -13.52
CA PRO A 359 -4.87 14.74 -14.17
C PRO A 359 -5.83 14.07 -13.18
N CYS A 360 -5.30 13.44 -12.13
CA CYS A 360 -6.11 12.84 -11.07
C CYS A 360 -6.99 13.89 -10.38
N ILE A 361 -6.41 15.02 -9.98
CA ILE A 361 -7.14 16.14 -9.34
C ILE A 361 -8.20 16.69 -10.28
N LEU A 362 -7.83 17.00 -11.52
CA LEU A 362 -8.73 17.61 -12.50
C LEU A 362 -9.86 16.65 -12.87
N GLY A 363 -9.60 15.34 -12.86
CA GLY A 363 -10.59 14.29 -13.12
C GLY A 363 -11.78 14.30 -12.16
N PHE A 364 -11.63 14.85 -10.95
CA PHE A 364 -12.75 15.00 -10.00
C PHE A 364 -13.60 16.26 -10.24
N ASN A 365 -13.10 17.23 -11.01
CA ASN A 365 -13.74 18.55 -11.19
C ASN A 365 -13.79 18.99 -12.65
N VAL A 366 -12.80 19.73 -13.14
CA VAL A 366 -12.75 20.36 -14.47
C VAL A 366 -12.82 19.31 -15.59
N TRP A 367 -12.24 18.14 -15.37
CA TRP A 367 -12.19 17.00 -16.28
C TRP A 367 -13.14 15.87 -15.88
N SER A 368 -14.15 16.14 -15.04
CA SER A 368 -15.16 15.14 -14.62
C SER A 368 -15.98 14.51 -15.75
N HIS A 369 -15.96 15.13 -16.94
CA HIS A 369 -16.56 14.58 -18.16
C HIS A 369 -15.71 13.48 -18.81
N ILE A 370 -14.43 13.34 -18.45
CA ILE A 370 -13.54 12.29 -18.93
C ILE A 370 -13.74 11.06 -18.04
N GLN A 371 -14.44 10.05 -18.57
CA GLN A 371 -14.79 8.83 -17.86
C GLN A 371 -14.17 7.60 -18.57
N PRO A 372 -12.86 7.36 -18.35
CA PRO A 372 -12.04 6.49 -19.20
C PRO A 372 -12.38 5.00 -19.12
N LEU A 373 -13.00 4.56 -18.02
CA LEU A 373 -13.38 3.16 -17.77
C LEU A 373 -14.90 2.94 -17.85
N GLY A 374 -15.64 3.89 -18.42
CA GLY A 374 -17.10 3.85 -18.56
C GLY A 374 -17.83 4.80 -17.61
N PRO A 375 -19.18 4.81 -17.66
CA PRO A 375 -19.99 5.79 -16.93
C PRO A 375 -19.72 5.81 -15.43
N GLY A 376 -19.41 6.99 -14.89
CA GLY A 376 -19.13 7.19 -13.45
C GLY A 376 -17.68 6.97 -13.02
N SER A 377 -16.79 6.55 -13.94
CA SER A 377 -15.34 6.50 -13.68
C SER A 377 -14.69 7.88 -13.78
N CYS A 378 -13.55 8.05 -13.13
CA CYS A 378 -12.68 9.22 -13.21
C CYS A 378 -11.23 8.84 -13.56
N ILE A 379 -10.35 9.83 -13.68
CA ILE A 379 -8.93 9.61 -13.99
C ILE A 379 -8.23 8.76 -12.91
N LEU A 380 -8.58 8.93 -11.64
CA LEU A 380 -8.03 8.11 -10.56
C LEU A 380 -8.27 6.62 -10.80
N ASP A 381 -9.47 6.23 -11.26
CA ASP A 381 -9.80 4.83 -11.52
C ASP A 381 -8.94 4.25 -12.65
N LEU A 382 -8.61 5.05 -13.67
CA LEU A 382 -7.71 4.66 -14.75
C LEU A 382 -6.28 4.46 -14.25
N GLU A 383 -5.78 5.38 -13.42
CA GLU A 383 -4.45 5.27 -12.81
C GLU A 383 -4.35 4.05 -11.90
N ASP A 384 -5.37 3.81 -11.06
CA ASP A 384 -5.46 2.60 -10.23
C ASP A 384 -5.53 1.33 -11.10
N PHE A 385 -6.29 1.33 -12.19
CA PHE A 385 -6.35 0.20 -13.12
C PHE A 385 -4.98 -0.15 -13.74
N PHE A 386 -4.18 0.85 -14.13
CA PHE A 386 -2.82 0.61 -14.63
C PHE A 386 -1.90 0.03 -13.56
N ILE A 387 -2.14 0.32 -12.29
CA ILE A 387 -1.32 -0.19 -11.19
C ILE A 387 -1.84 -1.53 -10.68
N SER A 388 -3.01 -1.51 -10.07
CA SER A 388 -3.62 -2.58 -9.29
C SER A 388 -3.96 -3.79 -10.15
N ASN A 389 -4.44 -3.57 -11.38
CA ASN A 389 -4.87 -4.67 -12.26
C ASN A 389 -3.77 -5.08 -13.26
N ASN A 390 -2.71 -4.27 -13.42
CA ASN A 390 -1.71 -4.46 -14.47
C ASN A 390 -0.29 -4.57 -13.91
N LEU A 391 0.31 -3.46 -13.48
CA LEU A 391 1.73 -3.44 -13.14
C LEU A 391 2.07 -4.26 -11.89
N LEU A 392 1.19 -4.30 -10.88
CA LEU A 392 1.42 -5.15 -9.69
C LEU A 392 1.37 -6.65 -10.02
N PRO A 393 0.31 -7.20 -10.66
CA PRO A 393 0.29 -8.63 -11.01
C PRO A 393 1.35 -9.01 -12.04
N LEU A 394 1.50 -8.24 -13.13
CA LEU A 394 2.48 -8.55 -14.19
C LEU A 394 3.91 -8.42 -13.67
N GLY A 395 4.18 -7.42 -12.85
CA GLY A 395 5.48 -7.27 -12.19
C GLY A 395 5.80 -8.43 -11.26
N SER A 396 4.82 -8.87 -10.48
CA SER A 396 4.96 -10.04 -9.62
C SER A 396 5.24 -11.31 -10.41
N LEU A 397 4.61 -11.50 -11.57
CA LEU A 397 4.94 -12.57 -12.51
C LEU A 397 6.40 -12.47 -12.98
N VAL A 398 6.86 -11.27 -13.34
CA VAL A 398 8.26 -11.05 -13.76
C VAL A 398 9.23 -11.46 -12.64
N TYR A 399 9.03 -10.99 -11.40
CA TYR A 399 9.90 -11.36 -10.28
C TYR A 399 9.90 -12.88 -10.01
N LEU A 400 8.72 -13.52 -10.02
CA LEU A 400 8.61 -14.96 -9.82
C LEU A 400 9.33 -15.75 -10.91
N LEU A 401 9.05 -15.45 -12.18
CA LEU A 401 9.65 -16.15 -13.31
C LEU A 401 11.16 -15.88 -13.36
N PHE A 402 11.59 -14.65 -13.10
CA PHE A 402 13.00 -14.30 -13.03
C PHE A 402 13.75 -15.10 -11.96
N CYS A 403 13.19 -15.21 -10.75
CA CYS A 403 13.81 -15.95 -9.65
C CYS A 403 13.75 -17.47 -9.81
N THR A 404 12.79 -18.02 -10.56
CA THR A 404 12.55 -19.48 -10.61
C THR A 404 13.03 -20.14 -11.90
N GLN A 405 12.92 -19.46 -13.04
CA GLN A 405 13.16 -20.04 -14.37
C GLN A 405 14.65 -20.09 -14.73
N ARG A 406 15.02 -21.09 -15.54
CA ARG A 406 16.39 -21.26 -16.04
C ARG A 406 16.87 -20.09 -16.89
N TYR A 407 15.97 -19.47 -17.65
CA TYR A 407 16.26 -18.31 -18.48
C TYR A 407 16.21 -16.99 -17.69
N GLY A 408 15.83 -17.02 -16.41
CA GLY A 408 15.96 -15.91 -15.48
C GLY A 408 17.21 -16.04 -14.61
N TRP A 409 17.24 -15.34 -13.48
CA TRP A 409 18.28 -15.47 -12.46
C TRP A 409 18.37 -16.89 -11.87
N GLY A 410 17.23 -17.58 -11.82
CA GLY A 410 17.14 -19.01 -11.56
C GLY A 410 17.15 -19.41 -10.08
N TRP A 411 16.46 -20.53 -9.81
CA TRP A 411 16.12 -20.99 -8.45
C TRP A 411 17.31 -21.07 -7.48
N ASN A 412 18.46 -21.58 -7.95
CA ASN A 412 19.61 -21.79 -7.08
C ASN A 412 20.23 -20.47 -6.62
N ASN A 413 20.27 -19.46 -7.48
CA ASN A 413 20.78 -18.14 -7.12
C ASN A 413 19.80 -17.43 -6.19
N PHE A 414 18.50 -17.52 -6.49
CA PHE A 414 17.44 -17.01 -5.63
C PHE A 414 17.52 -17.58 -4.22
N ILE A 415 17.53 -18.91 -4.06
CA ILE A 415 17.60 -19.55 -2.73
C ILE A 415 18.90 -19.23 -2.03
N LYS A 416 20.04 -19.23 -2.74
CA LYS A 416 21.33 -18.86 -2.15
C LYS A 416 21.28 -17.46 -1.56
N GLU A 417 20.72 -16.50 -2.29
CA GLU A 417 20.58 -15.14 -1.78
C GLU A 417 19.56 -15.08 -0.64
N ALA A 418 18.34 -15.60 -0.81
CA ALA A 418 17.28 -15.55 0.19
C ALA A 418 17.70 -16.16 1.55
N ASP A 419 18.47 -17.26 1.50
CA ASP A 419 18.96 -17.99 2.67
C ASP A 419 20.28 -17.45 3.23
N THR A 420 20.88 -16.43 2.61
CA THR A 420 22.12 -15.84 3.13
C THR A 420 21.85 -15.14 4.46
N GLY A 421 22.69 -15.42 5.47
CA GLY A 421 22.59 -14.89 6.82
C GLY A 421 21.88 -15.82 7.80
N ASN A 422 21.62 -15.31 9.01
CA ASN A 422 20.94 -16.04 10.08
C ASN A 422 19.43 -15.82 10.05
N GLY A 423 18.63 -16.88 10.26
CA GLY A 423 17.18 -16.79 10.40
C GLY A 423 16.42 -17.88 9.63
N LEU A 424 15.13 -17.64 9.43
CA LEU A 424 14.24 -18.55 8.70
C LEU A 424 14.65 -18.63 7.23
N LYS A 425 14.85 -19.85 6.74
CA LYS A 425 15.21 -20.12 5.34
C LYS A 425 13.97 -20.26 4.48
N PHE A 426 14.13 -19.99 3.18
CA PHE A 426 13.06 -20.20 2.22
C PHE A 426 12.76 -21.69 2.08
N PRO A 427 11.48 -22.11 2.20
CA PRO A 427 11.10 -23.52 2.12
C PRO A 427 11.36 -24.09 0.72
N LYS A 428 12.43 -24.88 0.59
CA LYS A 428 12.86 -25.43 -0.72
C LYS A 428 11.81 -26.33 -1.39
N TRP A 429 10.94 -26.97 -0.61
CA TRP A 429 9.83 -27.78 -1.12
C TRP A 429 8.78 -26.94 -1.86
N MET A 430 8.70 -25.63 -1.61
CA MET A 430 7.82 -24.72 -2.34
C MET A 430 8.26 -24.44 -3.78
N ARG A 431 9.41 -24.98 -4.24
CA ARG A 431 9.91 -24.76 -5.61
C ARG A 431 8.85 -24.99 -6.68
N PHE A 432 8.18 -26.14 -6.64
CA PHE A 432 7.15 -26.49 -7.63
C PHE A 432 6.01 -25.47 -7.61
N TYR A 433 5.54 -25.13 -6.42
CA TYR A 433 4.49 -24.15 -6.22
C TYR A 433 4.88 -22.76 -6.76
N VAL A 434 6.03 -22.22 -6.34
CA VAL A 434 6.49 -20.86 -6.71
C VAL A 434 6.86 -20.76 -8.19
N THR A 435 7.31 -21.85 -8.81
CA THR A 435 7.72 -21.88 -10.23
C THR A 435 6.51 -21.99 -11.17
N TYR A 436 5.46 -22.72 -10.78
CA TYR A 436 4.36 -23.06 -11.68
C TYR A 436 2.99 -22.62 -11.17
N ILE A 437 2.62 -23.01 -9.94
CA ILE A 437 1.27 -22.77 -9.42
C ILE A 437 1.05 -21.28 -9.13
N LEU A 438 1.98 -20.65 -8.41
CA LEU A 438 1.86 -19.26 -8.00
C LEU A 438 1.78 -18.31 -9.21
N PRO A 439 2.63 -18.42 -10.25
CA PRO A 439 2.44 -17.63 -11.48
C PRO A 439 1.08 -17.84 -12.15
N LEU A 440 0.54 -19.06 -12.17
CA LEU A 440 -0.80 -19.29 -12.72
C LEU A 440 -1.90 -18.62 -11.89
N ILE A 441 -1.76 -18.60 -10.56
CA ILE A 441 -2.67 -17.86 -9.68
C ILE A 441 -2.60 -16.36 -9.99
N VAL A 442 -1.40 -15.79 -10.10
CA VAL A 442 -1.23 -14.35 -10.42
C VAL A 442 -1.82 -14.02 -11.79
N LEU A 443 -1.62 -14.89 -12.79
CA LEU A 443 -2.24 -14.73 -14.10
C LEU A 443 -3.77 -14.81 -14.03
N GLY A 444 -4.31 -15.70 -13.20
CA GLY A 444 -5.75 -15.79 -12.92
C GLY A 444 -6.30 -14.51 -12.29
N ILE A 445 -5.59 -13.92 -11.32
CA ILE A 445 -5.95 -12.63 -10.70
C ILE A 445 -5.95 -11.52 -11.75
N PHE A 446 -4.90 -11.46 -12.59
CA PHE A 446 -4.80 -10.50 -13.68
C PHE A 446 -6.00 -10.60 -14.65
N ILE A 447 -6.29 -11.80 -15.15
CA ILE A 447 -7.41 -12.05 -16.07
C ILE A 447 -8.75 -11.70 -15.41
N ASN A 448 -8.96 -12.11 -14.16
CA ASN A 448 -10.20 -11.84 -13.45
C ASN A 448 -10.39 -10.34 -13.16
N GLY A 449 -9.31 -9.61 -12.88
CA GLY A 449 -9.35 -8.16 -12.72
C GLY A 449 -9.87 -7.44 -13.95
N TYR A 450 -9.57 -7.94 -15.16
CA TYR A 450 -10.15 -7.44 -16.41
C TYR A 450 -11.61 -7.81 -16.56
N PHE A 451 -11.98 -9.06 -16.28
CA PHE A 451 -13.39 -9.48 -16.34
C PHE A 451 -14.29 -8.74 -15.36
N ALA A 452 -13.80 -8.39 -14.18
CA ALA A 452 -14.55 -7.65 -13.18
C ALA A 452 -14.81 -6.19 -13.59
N LEU A 453 -13.92 -5.60 -14.40
CA LEU A 453 -14.00 -4.19 -14.79
C LEU A 453 -14.82 -3.95 -16.06
N PHE A 454 -14.77 -4.89 -17.01
CA PHE A 454 -15.38 -4.73 -18.35
C PHE A 454 -16.59 -5.64 -18.61
N LYS A 455 -17.15 -6.26 -17.57
CA LYS A 455 -18.48 -6.87 -17.60
C LYS A 455 -19.52 -5.84 -17.16
#